data_AF-A0A5C3P2S3-F1
#
_entry.id   AF-A0A5C3P2S3-F1
#
_cell.length_a   1.000
_cell.length_b   1.000
_cell.length_c   1.000
_cell.angle_alpha   90.00
_cell.angle_beta   90.00
_cell.angle_gamma   90.00
#
_symmetry.space_group_name_H-M   'P 1'
#
loop_
_entity.id
_entity.type
_entity.pdbx_description
1 polymer ?
#
loop_
_entity_poly.entity_id
_entity_poly.type
_entity_poly.pdbx_seq_one_letter_code
_entity_poly.pdbx_strand_id
1 'polypeptide(L)'
;MLPPELGTLQDPEDQATEYMHYRQFFGVWETFARVVECQALEQPQMNKETRVAWLNDYKGLIEQAREDTIKLLTTDWLTSELEVKNSDRRRRDLVRIRQIYIPELIIRLHSILVNSRSRIHENIKHALSLVNIVADSRYRLYDDFSSQDGRRLGDYLGAVRQAVLAGLEGGGSDPFRVLSL
;
A
#
# COMPACT_ATOMS: atom_id res chain seq x y z
N MET A 1 25.74 -40.76 11.06
CA MET A 1 25.41 -39.72 10.07
C MET A 1 23.95 -39.35 10.25
N LEU A 2 23.61 -38.06 10.24
CA LEU A 2 22.22 -37.60 10.31
C LEU A 2 21.50 -37.94 8.99
N PRO A 3 20.20 -38.33 9.04
CA PRO A 3 19.41 -38.60 7.84
C PRO A 3 19.44 -37.43 6.84
N PRO A 4 19.56 -37.70 5.53
CA PRO A 4 19.62 -36.66 4.50
C PRO A 4 18.34 -35.81 4.45
N GLU A 5 17.20 -36.33 4.90
CA GLU A 5 15.95 -35.55 4.97
C GLU A 5 16.02 -34.40 6.00
N LEU A 6 16.85 -34.51 7.04
CA LEU A 6 17.02 -33.43 8.03
C LEU A 6 17.84 -32.25 7.50
N GLY A 7 18.60 -32.44 6.42
CA GLY A 7 19.27 -31.37 5.68
C GLY A 7 18.34 -30.57 4.76
N THR A 8 17.06 -30.97 4.66
CA THR A 8 16.02 -30.33 3.83
C THR A 8 14.98 -29.54 4.63
N LEU A 9 15.09 -29.54 5.96
CA LEU A 9 14.27 -28.68 6.81
C LEU A 9 14.65 -27.22 6.52
N GLN A 10 13.65 -26.41 6.15
CA GLN A 10 13.79 -24.96 5.99
C GLN A 10 14.52 -24.36 7.19
N ASP A 11 15.42 -23.42 6.94
CA ASP A 11 16.08 -22.70 8.02
C ASP A 11 15.00 -22.00 8.86
N PRO A 12 14.94 -22.20 10.18
CA PRO A 12 14.00 -21.51 11.07
C PRO A 12 13.99 -19.98 10.88
N GLU A 13 15.08 -19.39 10.40
CA GLU A 13 15.20 -17.95 10.12
C GLU A 13 14.34 -17.49 8.94
N ASP A 14 14.21 -18.28 7.87
CA ASP A 14 13.39 -17.94 6.70
C ASP A 14 11.89 -17.96 7.06
N GLN A 15 11.48 -18.98 7.83
CA GLN A 15 10.10 -19.08 8.31
C GLN A 15 9.75 -17.94 9.27
N ALA A 16 10.69 -17.54 10.13
CA ALA A 16 10.52 -16.40 11.00
C ALA A 16 10.40 -15.08 10.21
N THR A 17 11.23 -14.89 9.19
CA THR A 17 11.19 -13.70 8.31
C THR A 17 9.87 -13.63 7.56
N GLU A 18 9.44 -14.73 6.95
CA GLU A 18 8.16 -14.78 6.25
C GLU A 18 6.97 -14.53 7.20
N TYR A 19 7.00 -15.07 8.42
CA TYR A 19 6.00 -14.78 9.44
C TYR A 19 5.94 -13.29 9.78
N MET A 20 7.10 -12.63 9.93
CA MET A 20 7.17 -11.19 10.17
C MET A 20 6.62 -10.37 9.00
N HIS A 21 6.86 -10.80 7.75
CA HIS A 21 6.26 -10.20 6.56
C HIS A 21 4.73 -10.28 6.60
N TYR A 22 4.16 -11.42 6.98
CA TYR A 22 2.71 -11.54 7.13
C TYR A 22 2.15 -10.67 8.24
N ARG A 23 2.84 -10.57 9.39
CA ARG A 23 2.42 -9.65 10.46
C ARG A 23 2.38 -8.20 10.01
N GLN A 24 3.41 -7.75 9.28
CA GLN A 24 3.45 -6.40 8.71
C GLN A 24 2.28 -6.17 7.74
N PHE A 25 2.02 -7.14 6.85
CA PHE A 25 0.91 -7.08 5.91
C PHE A 25 -0.46 -6.94 6.61
N PHE A 26 -0.74 -7.78 7.62
CA PHE A 26 -1.99 -7.70 8.36
C PHE A 26 -2.11 -6.40 9.17
N GLY A 27 -1.00 -5.86 9.69
CA GLY A 27 -0.99 -4.55 10.36
C GLY A 27 -1.37 -3.40 9.42
N VAL A 28 -0.88 -3.42 8.17
CA VAL A 28 -1.30 -2.45 7.14
C VAL A 28 -2.81 -2.58 6.87
N TRP A 29 -3.31 -3.81 6.73
CA TRP A 29 -4.71 -4.07 6.43
C TRP A 29 -5.65 -3.61 7.57
N GLU A 30 -5.27 -3.85 8.81
CA GLU A 30 -5.98 -3.36 9.99
C GLU A 30 -6.00 -1.84 10.03
N THR A 31 -4.89 -1.19 9.67
CA THR A 31 -4.82 0.28 9.63
C THR A 31 -5.77 0.86 8.57
N PHE A 32 -5.91 0.22 7.40
CA PHE A 32 -6.94 0.61 6.42
C PHE A 32 -8.35 0.46 6.96
N ALA A 33 -8.67 -0.63 7.68
CA ALA A 33 -9.97 -0.81 8.29
C ALA A 33 -10.27 0.32 9.30
N ARG A 34 -9.30 0.65 10.16
CA ARG A 34 -9.42 1.74 11.14
C ARG A 34 -9.62 3.11 10.48
N VAL A 35 -8.97 3.38 9.35
CA VAL A 35 -9.21 4.62 8.57
C VAL A 35 -10.67 4.70 8.11
N VAL A 36 -11.21 3.60 7.57
CA VAL A 36 -12.61 3.53 7.11
C VAL A 36 -13.59 3.67 8.27
N GLU A 37 -13.34 2.99 9.39
CA GLU A 37 -14.14 3.09 10.60
C GLU A 37 -14.14 4.52 11.15
N CYS A 38 -12.97 5.16 11.24
CA CYS A 38 -12.85 6.55 11.67
C CYS A 38 -13.59 7.50 10.73
N GLN A 39 -13.46 7.33 9.41
CA GLN A 39 -14.19 8.12 8.43
C GLN A 39 -15.71 8.01 8.64
N ALA A 40 -16.22 6.81 8.91
CA ALA A 40 -17.65 6.56 9.12
C ALA A 40 -18.21 7.22 10.39
N LEU A 41 -17.36 7.63 11.33
CA LEU A 41 -17.78 8.38 12.51
C LEU A 41 -18.16 9.84 12.20
N GLU A 42 -17.77 10.38 11.04
CA GLU A 42 -18.07 11.77 10.68
C GLU A 42 -19.60 12.02 10.66
N GLN A 43 -20.06 13.01 11.44
CA GLN A 43 -21.46 13.41 11.48
C GLN A 43 -21.64 14.91 11.21
N PRO A 44 -22.62 15.33 10.39
CA PRO A 44 -22.85 16.76 10.10
C PRO A 44 -23.05 17.63 11.35
N GLN A 45 -23.71 17.06 12.37
CA GLN A 45 -24.08 17.70 13.63
C GLN A 45 -22.99 17.68 14.72
N MET A 46 -21.75 17.24 14.42
CA MET A 46 -20.65 17.33 15.38
C MET A 46 -20.42 18.77 15.84
N ASN A 47 -20.26 18.97 17.15
CA ASN A 47 -19.76 20.24 17.68
C ASN A 47 -18.32 20.51 17.20
N LYS A 48 -17.84 21.73 17.42
CA LYS A 48 -16.55 22.18 16.89
C LYS A 48 -15.39 21.38 17.47
N GLU A 49 -15.40 21.14 18.78
CA GLU A 49 -14.34 20.43 19.50
C GLU A 49 -14.24 18.97 19.05
N THR A 50 -15.37 18.27 18.99
CA THR A 50 -15.46 16.89 18.50
C THR A 50 -15.02 16.77 17.05
N ARG A 51 -15.39 17.73 16.19
CA ARG A 51 -14.95 17.73 14.79
C ARG A 51 -13.44 17.90 14.65
N VAL A 52 -12.83 18.76 15.46
CA VAL A 52 -11.36 18.94 15.46
C VAL A 52 -10.66 17.67 15.95
N ALA A 53 -11.15 17.05 17.03
CA ALA A 53 -10.59 15.80 17.53
C ALA A 53 -10.69 14.68 16.48
N TRP A 54 -11.87 14.48 15.89
CA TRP A 54 -12.08 13.52 14.82
C TRP A 54 -11.13 13.76 13.62
N LEU A 55 -10.98 15.01 13.18
CA LEU A 55 -10.11 15.33 12.05
C LEU A 55 -8.63 15.01 12.35
N ASN A 56 -8.19 15.26 13.59
CA ASN A 56 -6.83 14.92 14.02
C ASN A 56 -6.62 13.40 14.04
N ASP A 57 -7.57 12.64 14.59
CA ASP A 57 -7.51 11.17 14.62
C ASP A 57 -7.51 10.60 13.19
N TYR A 58 -8.40 11.11 12.34
CA TYR A 58 -8.49 10.69 10.94
C TYR A 58 -7.20 10.99 10.17
N LYS A 59 -6.62 12.18 10.35
CA LYS A 59 -5.33 12.54 9.75
C LYS A 59 -4.22 11.61 10.24
N GLY A 60 -4.15 11.34 11.55
CA GLY A 60 -3.16 10.43 12.13
C GLY A 60 -3.26 9.01 11.59
N LEU A 61 -4.47 8.48 11.44
CA LEU A 61 -4.70 7.14 10.88
C LEU A 61 -4.32 7.05 9.40
N ILE A 62 -4.63 8.07 8.60
CA ILE A 62 -4.23 8.10 7.18
C ILE A 62 -2.71 8.16 7.06
N GLU A 63 -2.05 8.96 7.89
CA GLU A 63 -0.60 9.07 7.87
C GLU A 63 0.05 7.75 8.26
N GLN A 64 -0.43 7.10 9.33
CA GLN A 64 0.03 5.76 9.71
C GLN A 64 -0.17 4.74 8.58
N ALA A 65 -1.35 4.74 7.95
CA ALA A 65 -1.64 3.85 6.83
C ALA A 65 -0.68 4.07 5.66
N ARG A 66 -0.36 5.33 5.36
CA ARG A 66 0.58 5.72 4.31
C ARG A 66 2.00 5.24 4.64
N GLU A 67 2.49 5.53 5.83
CA GLU A 67 3.83 5.16 6.26
C GLU A 67 4.04 3.65 6.29
N ASP A 68 3.12 2.90 6.92
CA ASP A 68 3.23 1.44 7.02
C ASP A 68 3.16 0.77 5.65
N THR A 69 2.27 1.25 4.77
CA THR A 69 2.15 0.73 3.41
C THR A 69 3.41 1.03 2.60
N ILE A 70 3.92 2.26 2.63
CA ILE A 70 5.16 2.62 1.91
C ILE A 70 6.34 1.80 2.45
N LYS A 71 6.44 1.64 3.77
CA LYS A 71 7.47 0.80 4.38
C LYS A 71 7.39 -0.63 3.83
N LEU A 72 6.20 -1.25 3.80
CA LEU A 72 6.03 -2.59 3.22
C LEU A 72 6.45 -2.63 1.73
N LEU A 73 5.98 -1.67 0.94
CA LEU A 73 6.24 -1.60 -0.51
C LEU A 73 7.71 -1.33 -0.86
N THR A 74 8.48 -0.74 0.05
CA THR A 74 9.89 -0.40 -0.16
C THR A 74 10.85 -1.37 0.54
N THR A 75 10.31 -2.42 1.15
CA THR A 75 11.07 -3.55 1.70
C THR A 75 10.96 -4.78 0.79
N ASP A 76 11.85 -5.75 0.96
CA ASP A 76 11.85 -7.04 0.26
C ASP A 76 10.74 -7.99 0.74
N TRP A 77 9.51 -7.46 0.88
CA TRP A 77 8.35 -8.16 1.41
C TRP A 77 8.01 -9.37 0.55
N LEU A 78 8.18 -10.57 1.10
CA LEU A 78 8.01 -11.84 0.37
C LEU A 78 8.87 -11.96 -0.91
N THR A 79 9.95 -11.18 -1.02
CA THR A 79 10.98 -11.37 -2.05
C THR A 79 12.02 -12.31 -1.45
N SER A 80 12.11 -13.56 -1.93
CA SER A 80 13.06 -14.51 -1.37
C SER A 80 14.36 -14.50 -2.16
N GLU A 81 15.43 -13.94 -1.58
CA GLU A 81 16.74 -13.78 -2.25
C GLU A 81 17.56 -15.08 -2.34
N LEU A 82 17.21 -16.12 -1.57
CA LEU A 82 17.99 -17.36 -1.47
C LEU A 82 17.33 -18.58 -2.15
N GLU A 83 16.26 -18.37 -2.93
CA GLU A 83 15.45 -19.44 -3.54
C GLU A 83 16.03 -20.11 -4.79
N VAL A 84 17.34 -20.36 -4.80
CA VAL A 84 17.91 -21.36 -5.72
C VAL A 84 17.69 -22.79 -5.19
N LYS A 85 17.27 -22.96 -3.92
CA LYS A 85 17.11 -24.28 -3.26
C LYS A 85 15.68 -24.69 -2.90
N ASN A 86 14.68 -23.79 -2.94
CA ASN A 86 13.27 -24.14 -2.64
C ASN A 86 12.55 -24.73 -3.86
N SER A 87 11.57 -25.61 -3.61
CA SER A 87 10.69 -26.11 -4.67
C SER A 87 10.04 -24.94 -5.39
N ASP A 88 10.09 -24.94 -6.73
CA ASP A 88 9.52 -23.88 -7.58
C ASP A 88 8.07 -23.51 -7.23
N ARG A 89 7.34 -24.39 -6.55
CA ARG A 89 5.97 -24.15 -6.09
C ARG A 89 5.88 -23.02 -5.07
N ARG A 90 6.70 -23.02 -4.01
CA ARG A 90 6.61 -22.01 -2.95
C ARG A 90 6.91 -20.62 -3.48
N ARG A 91 7.97 -20.51 -4.29
CA ARG A 91 8.33 -19.28 -5.00
C ARG A 91 7.17 -18.73 -5.83
N ARG A 92 6.52 -19.59 -6.63
CA ARG A 92 5.33 -19.21 -7.43
C ARG A 92 4.17 -18.75 -6.55
N ASP A 93 3.95 -19.41 -5.42
CA ASP A 93 2.89 -19.02 -4.48
C ASP A 93 3.17 -17.64 -3.87
N LEU A 94 4.42 -17.35 -3.47
CA LEU A 94 4.80 -16.02 -2.95
C LEU A 94 4.68 -14.92 -4.00
N VAL A 95 5.15 -15.16 -5.23
CA VAL A 95 4.96 -14.23 -6.35
C VAL A 95 3.48 -13.99 -6.61
N ARG A 96 2.64 -15.03 -6.57
CA ARG A 96 1.19 -14.89 -6.74
C ARG A 96 0.56 -14.06 -5.62
N ILE A 97 0.96 -14.29 -4.36
CA ILE A 97 0.48 -13.50 -3.22
C ILE A 97 0.82 -12.02 -3.43
N ARG A 98 2.05 -11.71 -3.81
CA ARG A 98 2.47 -10.33 -4.12
C ARG A 98 1.63 -9.72 -5.23
N GLN A 99 1.44 -10.44 -6.34
CA GLN A 99 0.63 -9.98 -7.48
C GLN A 99 -0.86 -9.78 -7.17
N ILE A 100 -1.38 -10.38 -6.10
CA ILE A 100 -2.75 -10.13 -5.61
C ILE A 100 -2.75 -8.89 -4.72
N TYR A 101 -1.86 -8.85 -3.72
CA TYR A 101 -1.99 -7.90 -2.62
C TYR A 101 -1.20 -6.60 -2.79
N ILE A 102 -0.05 -6.58 -3.46
CA ILE A 102 0.68 -5.31 -3.72
C ILE A 102 -0.18 -4.34 -4.54
N PRO A 103 -0.76 -4.74 -5.69
CA PRO A 103 -1.64 -3.87 -6.45
C PRO A 103 -2.85 -3.38 -5.64
N GLU A 104 -3.43 -4.25 -4.83
CA GLU A 104 -4.59 -3.93 -4.00
C GLU A 104 -4.24 -2.94 -2.87
N LEU A 105 -3.09 -3.11 -2.20
CA LEU A 105 -2.59 -2.18 -1.18
C LEU A 105 -2.35 -0.78 -1.77
N ILE A 106 -1.70 -0.71 -2.94
CA ILE A 106 -1.42 0.54 -3.65
C ILE A 106 -2.73 1.28 -3.98
N ILE A 107 -3.70 0.58 -4.59
CA ILE A 107 -4.96 1.20 -5.00
C ILE A 107 -5.81 1.61 -3.79
N ARG A 108 -5.80 0.82 -2.71
CA ARG A 108 -6.50 1.18 -1.46
C ARG A 108 -5.90 2.41 -0.81
N LEU A 109 -4.58 2.46 -0.64
CA LEU A 109 -3.90 3.65 -0.12
C LEU A 109 -4.19 4.87 -0.99
N HIS A 110 -4.07 4.72 -2.31
CA HIS A 110 -4.34 5.81 -3.25
C HIS A 110 -5.78 6.33 -3.12
N SER A 111 -6.76 5.43 -3.00
CA SER A 111 -8.16 5.80 -2.79
C SER A 111 -8.39 6.52 -1.46
N ILE A 112 -7.77 6.07 -0.37
CA ILE A 112 -7.82 6.74 0.93
C ILE A 112 -7.29 8.18 0.83
N LEU A 113 -6.14 8.37 0.18
CA LEU A 113 -5.52 9.68 0.00
C LEU A 113 -6.37 10.62 -0.86
N VAL A 114 -6.91 10.14 -1.99
CA VAL A 114 -7.74 10.96 -2.88
C VAL A 114 -9.10 11.31 -2.25
N ASN A 115 -9.72 10.37 -1.53
CA ASN A 115 -11.04 10.59 -0.92
C ASN A 115 -10.99 11.54 0.27
N SER A 116 -9.86 11.57 1.00
CA SER A 116 -9.66 12.46 2.14
C SER A 116 -9.26 13.90 1.76
N ARG A 117 -9.05 14.19 0.47
CA ARG A 117 -8.57 15.49 -0.04
C ARG A 117 -9.39 16.70 0.41
N SER A 118 -10.70 16.54 0.59
CA SER A 118 -11.62 17.60 0.99
C SER A 118 -11.40 18.06 2.44
N ARG A 119 -10.72 17.23 3.23
CA ARG A 119 -10.34 17.50 4.62
C ARG A 119 -8.83 17.74 4.74
N ILE A 120 -8.03 17.06 3.93
CA ILE A 120 -6.56 17.04 3.97
C ILE A 120 -6.02 17.20 2.54
N HIS A 121 -5.95 18.45 2.07
CA HIS A 121 -5.59 18.76 0.68
C HIS A 121 -4.22 18.20 0.25
N GLU A 122 -3.26 18.11 1.17
CA GLU A 122 -1.92 17.55 0.95
C GLU A 122 -1.95 16.09 0.48
N ASN A 123 -3.02 15.34 0.78
CA ASN A 123 -3.09 13.92 0.41
C ASN A 123 -3.10 13.68 -1.10
N ILE A 124 -3.49 14.67 -1.93
CA ILE A 124 -3.32 14.55 -3.40
C ILE A 124 -1.85 14.50 -3.79
N LYS A 125 -0.99 15.30 -3.15
CA LYS A 125 0.46 15.26 -3.37
C LYS A 125 1.02 13.89 -3.02
N HIS A 126 0.59 13.31 -1.90
CA HIS A 126 0.98 11.95 -1.51
C HIS A 126 0.47 10.88 -2.49
N ALA A 127 -0.78 10.99 -2.96
CA ALA A 127 -1.37 10.05 -3.91
C ALA A 127 -0.60 10.04 -5.24
N LEU A 128 -0.21 11.21 -5.74
CA LEU A 128 0.60 11.36 -6.95
C LEU A 128 2.07 10.93 -6.74
N SER A 129 2.63 11.17 -5.54
CA SER A 129 3.98 10.73 -5.20
C SER A 129 4.12 9.20 -5.17
N LEU A 130 3.03 8.48 -4.87
CA LEU A 130 3.00 7.01 -4.90
C LEU A 130 3.34 6.45 -6.28
N VAL A 131 3.05 7.18 -7.36
CA VAL A 131 3.39 6.78 -8.74
C VAL A 131 4.90 6.57 -8.90
N ASN A 132 5.70 7.45 -8.28
CA ASN A 132 7.16 7.33 -8.31
C ASN A 132 7.64 6.06 -7.60
N ILE A 133 7.00 5.69 -6.49
CA ILE A 133 7.33 4.45 -5.75
C ILE A 133 6.97 3.22 -6.60
N VAL A 134 5.81 3.22 -7.25
CA VAL A 134 5.38 2.10 -8.11
C VAL A 134 6.29 1.94 -9.33
N ALA A 135 6.72 3.05 -9.93
CA ALA A 135 7.61 3.04 -11.09
C ALA A 135 9.09 2.84 -10.75
N ASP A 136 9.46 2.86 -9.46
CA ASP A 136 10.86 2.79 -9.05
C ASP A 136 11.44 1.38 -9.32
N SER A 137 12.48 1.33 -10.16
CA SER A 137 13.20 0.11 -10.50
C SER A 137 13.83 -0.61 -9.30
N ARG A 138 14.05 0.09 -8.17
CA ARG A 138 14.58 -0.52 -6.95
C ARG A 138 13.60 -1.49 -6.31
N TYR A 139 12.31 -1.18 -6.36
CA TYR A 139 11.26 -1.98 -5.72
C TYR A 139 10.50 -2.87 -6.72
N ARG A 140 10.54 -2.51 -8.02
CA ARG A 140 9.94 -3.27 -9.13
C ARG A 140 8.45 -3.60 -8.95
N LEU A 141 7.72 -2.75 -8.23
CA LEU A 141 6.29 -2.97 -7.91
C LEU A 141 5.41 -3.01 -9.17
N TYR A 142 5.85 -2.38 -10.26
CA TYR A 142 5.18 -2.47 -11.56
C TYR A 142 5.09 -3.91 -12.10
N ASP A 143 6.02 -4.80 -11.73
CA ASP A 143 5.97 -6.22 -12.15
C ASP A 143 4.83 -6.97 -11.43
N ASP A 144 4.41 -6.53 -10.24
CA ASP A 144 3.32 -7.17 -9.49
C ASP A 144 1.93 -6.92 -10.11
N PHE A 145 1.81 -5.97 -11.04
CA PHE A 145 0.56 -5.69 -11.77
C PHE A 145 0.31 -6.62 -12.98
N SER A 146 1.18 -7.61 -13.23
CA SER A 146 1.08 -8.47 -14.42
C SER A 146 0.08 -9.61 -14.32
N SER A 147 -0.44 -9.92 -13.12
CA SER A 147 -1.36 -11.05 -12.92
C SER A 147 -2.78 -10.75 -13.40
N GLN A 148 -3.47 -11.79 -13.89
CA GLN A 148 -4.89 -11.67 -14.25
C GLN A 148 -5.82 -11.71 -13.03
N ASP A 149 -5.39 -12.33 -11.93
CA ASP A 149 -6.19 -12.52 -10.71
C ASP A 149 -6.16 -11.27 -9.80
N GLY A 150 -5.22 -10.35 -10.04
CA GLY A 150 -5.03 -9.12 -9.27
C GLY A 150 -5.53 -7.87 -9.97
N ARG A 151 -5.34 -6.72 -9.32
CA ARG A 151 -5.57 -5.41 -9.95
C ARG A 151 -4.51 -5.16 -11.01
N ARG A 152 -4.95 -4.63 -12.15
CA ARG A 152 -4.05 -4.39 -13.30
C ARG A 152 -3.48 -2.98 -13.24
N LEU A 153 -2.35 -2.78 -13.92
CA LEU A 153 -1.73 -1.46 -14.01
C LEU A 153 -2.70 -0.41 -14.57
N GLY A 154 -3.56 -0.81 -15.52
CA GLY A 154 -4.62 0.05 -16.06
C GLY A 154 -5.62 0.53 -15.00
N ASP A 155 -5.96 -0.29 -14.00
CA ASP A 155 -6.84 0.10 -12.90
C ASP A 155 -6.17 1.16 -12.03
N TYR A 156 -4.89 0.97 -11.72
CA TYR A 156 -4.11 1.94 -10.95
C TYR A 156 -3.94 3.26 -11.72
N LEU A 157 -3.62 3.22 -13.02
CA LEU A 157 -3.54 4.42 -13.85
C LEU A 157 -4.90 5.14 -13.95
N GLY A 158 -6.01 4.39 -13.96
CA GLY A 158 -7.36 4.93 -13.83
C GLY A 158 -7.54 5.72 -12.53
N ALA A 159 -7.04 5.21 -11.41
CA ALA A 159 -7.05 5.91 -10.12
C ALA A 159 -6.14 7.15 -10.13
N VAL A 160 -4.92 7.05 -10.68
CA VAL A 160 -3.98 8.18 -10.83
C VAL A 160 -4.61 9.31 -11.64
N ARG A 161 -5.34 8.99 -12.72
CA ARG A 161 -6.10 9.98 -13.49
C ARG A 161 -7.10 10.73 -12.61
N GLN A 162 -7.81 10.05 -11.69
CA GLN A 162 -8.73 10.72 -10.77
C GLN A 162 -8.00 11.66 -9.82
N ALA A 163 -6.83 11.28 -9.31
CA ALA A 163 -6.01 12.17 -8.47
C ALA A 163 -5.54 13.41 -9.23
N VAL A 164 -5.12 13.27 -10.49
CA VAL A 164 -4.75 14.40 -11.35
C VAL A 164 -5.93 15.34 -11.57
N LEU A 165 -7.11 14.80 -11.91
CA LEU A 165 -8.31 15.61 -12.09
C LEU A 165 -8.72 16.33 -10.80
N ALA A 166 -8.63 15.65 -9.65
CA ALA A 166 -8.87 16.24 -8.35
C ALA A 166 -7.91 17.40 -8.05
N GLY A 167 -6.63 17.28 -8.45
CA GLY A 167 -5.65 18.36 -8.33
C GLY A 167 -5.97 19.61 -9.17
N LEU A 168 -6.78 19.47 -10.22
CA LEU A 168 -7.21 20.57 -11.09
C LEU A 168 -8.53 21.23 -10.65
N GLU A 169 -9.25 20.68 -9.68
CA GLU A 169 -10.54 21.20 -9.19
C GLU A 169 -10.45 22.67 -8.70
N GLY A 170 -9.26 23.13 -8.27
CA GLY A 170 -9.00 24.51 -7.82
C GLY A 170 -8.73 25.53 -8.95
N GLY A 171 -8.80 25.12 -10.21
CA GLY A 171 -8.48 25.96 -11.37
C GLY A 171 -6.98 25.95 -11.72
N GLY A 172 -6.69 25.70 -12.99
CA GLY A 172 -5.33 25.63 -13.53
C GLY A 172 -5.24 24.71 -14.73
N SER A 173 -4.17 24.85 -15.52
CA SER A 173 -3.86 23.97 -16.66
C SER A 173 -2.72 22.98 -16.37
N ASP A 174 -2.01 23.18 -15.26
CA ASP A 174 -0.87 22.35 -14.88
C ASP A 174 -1.30 21.22 -13.92
N PRO A 175 -1.31 19.96 -14.36
CA PRO A 175 -1.67 18.81 -13.54
C PRO A 175 -0.65 18.50 -12.43
N PHE A 176 0.57 19.03 -12.52
CA PHE A 176 1.65 18.75 -11.57
C PHE A 176 1.86 19.86 -10.54
N ARG A 177 1.10 20.96 -10.63
CA ARG A 177 1.18 22.07 -9.69
C ARG A 177 1.08 21.61 -8.23
N VAL A 178 0.22 20.63 -7.94
CA VAL A 178 0.01 20.08 -6.58
C VAL A 178 1.27 19.43 -5.99
N LEU A 179 2.24 19.05 -6.82
CA LEU A 179 3.53 18.51 -6.35
C LEU A 179 4.52 19.60 -5.92
N SER A 180 4.34 20.82 -6.44
CA SER A 180 5.20 21.99 -6.19
C SER A 180 4.71 22.92 -5.08
N LEU A 181 3.44 22.77 -4.67
CA LEU A 181 2.85 23.44 -3.51
C LEU A 181 3.26 22.75 -2.20
#